data_AF-A0A1T1ANN5-F1
#
_entry.id   AF-A0A1T1ANN5-F1
#
_cell.length_a   1.000
_cell.length_b   1.000
_cell.length_c   1.000
_cell.angle_alpha   90.00
_cell.angle_beta   90.00
_cell.angle_gamma   90.00
#
_symmetry.space_group_name_H-M   'P 1'
#
loop_
_entity.id
_entity.type
_entity.pdbx_description
1 polymer ?
#
loop_
_entity_poly.entity_id
_entity_poly.type
_entity_poly.pdbx_seq_one_letter_code
_entity_poly.pdbx_strand_id
1 'polypeptide(L)'
;MKKFALPLILTAMATSLWATPPQATGAVPLASISREASRSASKGPEDRFTGNVRIVYLFPANAPSKATGGQVTFDAGARTAWHTHPVGQTLIVTAGTGRVQFWGGPIQEITPGDVVWIPPGQKHWHGASPSSPMTHISVQEQLDGQSAEWFEKVTDEQYGVSAAAAPMAANKNSRAQQLFGDFAQKFAELTDKVLYADIWERPGLSKRDRSLVTVSALIAMNRPDQLRSHLTLARQNGLTTEELSETITHLAFYSGWPSSVSAATVAKDVLLPK
;
A
#
# COMPACT_ATOMS: atom_id res chain seq x y z
N MET A 1 -36.92 -41.79 79.57
CA MET A 1 -36.67 -40.47 80.18
C MET A 1 -35.16 -40.27 80.31
N LYS A 2 -34.61 -39.18 79.74
CA LYS A 2 -33.46 -38.37 80.21
C LYS A 2 -32.17 -39.12 80.64
N LYS A 3 -30.95 -38.88 80.15
CA LYS A 3 -30.28 -37.69 79.59
C LYS A 3 -28.96 -38.10 78.93
N PHE A 4 -28.60 -37.40 77.86
CA PHE A 4 -27.29 -37.42 77.19
C PHE A 4 -26.20 -36.71 78.03
N ALA A 5 -24.97 -37.22 77.96
CA ALA A 5 -23.75 -36.47 78.27
C ALA A 5 -22.76 -36.66 77.10
N LEU A 6 -22.33 -35.53 76.53
CA LEU A 6 -21.50 -35.39 75.34
C LEU A 6 -20.02 -35.26 75.77
N PRO A 7 -19.04 -35.89 75.09
CA PRO A 7 -17.64 -35.55 75.29
C PRO A 7 -17.21 -34.41 74.36
N LEU A 8 -16.48 -33.47 74.93
CA LEU A 8 -15.93 -32.27 74.32
C LEU A 8 -14.76 -32.64 73.38
N ILE A 9 -14.92 -32.49 72.06
CA ILE A 9 -13.82 -32.59 71.09
C ILE A 9 -13.27 -31.18 70.86
N LEU A 10 -12.02 -30.97 71.24
CA LEU A 10 -11.28 -29.73 71.06
C LEU A 10 -10.70 -29.70 69.63
N THR A 11 -11.34 -28.97 68.72
CA THR A 11 -10.86 -28.76 67.35
C THR A 11 -9.86 -27.59 67.34
N ALA A 12 -8.57 -27.88 67.17
CA ALA A 12 -7.57 -26.84 66.91
C ALA A 12 -7.64 -26.41 65.43
N MET A 13 -8.21 -25.23 65.16
CA MET A 13 -8.07 -24.57 63.85
C MET A 13 -6.68 -23.95 63.75
N ALA A 14 -5.82 -24.53 62.92
CA ALA A 14 -4.61 -23.86 62.45
C ALA A 14 -4.98 -22.89 61.32
N THR A 15 -5.23 -21.62 61.67
CA THR A 15 -5.30 -20.53 60.69
C THR A 15 -3.88 -20.17 60.25
N SER A 16 -3.35 -20.87 59.24
CA SER A 16 -2.18 -20.38 58.53
C SER A 16 -2.60 -19.20 57.65
N LEU A 17 -2.38 -17.98 58.16
CA LEU A 17 -2.44 -16.76 57.37
C LEU A 17 -1.40 -16.86 56.25
N TRP A 18 -1.85 -17.04 55.02
CA TRP A 18 -1.04 -16.67 53.87
C TRP A 18 -1.03 -15.14 53.85
N ALA A 19 0.05 -14.55 54.35
CA ALA A 19 0.28 -13.13 54.17
C ALA A 19 0.36 -12.86 52.66
N THR A 20 -0.64 -12.16 52.13
CA THR A 20 -0.55 -11.58 50.80
C THR A 20 0.65 -10.65 50.79
N PRO A 21 1.62 -10.83 49.87
CA PRO A 21 2.71 -9.87 49.74
C PRO A 21 2.10 -8.49 49.45
N PRO A 22 2.66 -7.41 50.01
CA PRO A 22 2.16 -6.06 49.75
C PRO A 22 2.12 -5.85 48.24
N GLN A 23 0.94 -5.53 47.73
CA GLN A 23 0.74 -5.14 46.35
C GLN A 23 1.67 -3.94 46.13
N ALA A 24 2.71 -4.13 45.31
CA ALA A 24 3.61 -3.06 44.97
C ALA A 24 2.76 -1.89 44.49
N THR A 25 2.75 -0.80 45.24
CA THR A 25 2.15 0.46 44.82
C THR A 25 3.03 1.00 43.71
N GLY A 26 2.88 0.42 42.51
CA GLY A 26 3.54 0.88 41.31
C GLY A 26 3.10 2.32 41.12
N ALA A 27 4.04 3.25 41.30
CA ALA A 27 3.80 4.65 41.04
C ALA A 27 3.19 4.77 39.64
N VAL A 28 1.99 5.35 39.54
CA VAL A 28 1.40 5.68 38.25
C VAL A 28 2.39 6.62 37.57
N PRO A 29 2.97 6.26 36.40
CA PRO A 29 3.92 7.14 35.74
C PRO A 29 3.26 8.48 35.46
N LEU A 30 3.85 9.58 35.92
CA LEU A 30 3.31 10.94 35.71
C LEU A 30 3.09 11.23 34.21
N ALA A 31 4.02 10.75 33.37
CA ALA A 31 3.92 10.70 31.92
C ALA A 31 4.99 9.75 31.37
N SER A 32 4.82 9.27 30.14
CA SER A 32 5.82 8.47 29.43
C SER A 32 5.99 8.94 27.99
N ILE A 33 7.21 8.87 27.46
CA ILE A 33 7.50 9.16 26.05
C ILE A 33 7.86 7.84 25.35
N SER A 34 7.05 7.42 24.38
CA SER A 34 7.40 6.34 23.46
C SER A 34 8.23 6.92 22.31
N ARG A 35 9.53 6.63 22.30
CA ARG A 35 10.46 7.12 21.26
C ARG A 35 10.33 6.27 20.00
N GLU A 36 10.51 6.87 18.84
CA GLU A 36 10.44 6.16 17.56
C GLU A 36 11.40 4.97 17.51
N ALA A 37 12.67 5.17 17.90
CA ALA A 37 13.70 4.13 17.87
C ALA A 37 13.39 2.91 18.76
N SER A 38 12.47 3.03 19.72
CA SER A 38 12.03 1.89 20.55
C SER A 38 10.87 1.09 19.94
N ARG A 39 10.25 1.57 18.86
CA ARG A 39 9.10 0.90 18.22
C ARG A 39 9.57 0.02 17.07
N SER A 40 9.26 -1.26 17.14
CA SER A 40 9.54 -2.21 16.06
C SER A 40 8.38 -2.26 15.06
N ALA A 41 8.74 -2.40 13.78
CA ALA A 41 7.79 -2.68 12.73
C ALA A 41 7.50 -4.18 12.65
N SER A 42 6.26 -4.53 12.34
CA SER A 42 5.80 -5.91 12.12
C SER A 42 5.15 -6.05 10.74
N LYS A 43 5.24 -7.23 10.13
CA LYS A 43 4.52 -7.56 8.89
C LYS A 43 3.04 -7.79 9.24
N GLY A 44 2.13 -7.28 8.41
CA GLY A 44 0.71 -7.58 8.50
C GLY A 44 0.44 -9.09 8.35
N PRO A 45 -0.34 -9.71 9.26
CA PRO A 45 -0.70 -11.12 9.16
C PRO A 45 -1.41 -11.48 7.84
N GLU A 46 -1.00 -12.58 7.22
CA GLU A 46 -1.48 -12.98 5.88
C GLU A 46 -2.95 -13.40 5.85
N ASP A 47 -3.56 -13.71 6.98
CA ASP A 47 -5.01 -13.92 7.14
C ASP A 47 -5.79 -12.58 7.09
N ARG A 48 -5.18 -11.46 7.50
CA ARG A 48 -5.83 -10.14 7.62
C ARG A 48 -5.48 -9.13 6.54
N PHE A 49 -4.41 -9.38 5.78
CA PHE A 49 -3.94 -8.47 4.73
C PHE A 49 -3.67 -9.18 3.41
N THR A 50 -4.01 -8.55 2.30
CA THR A 50 -3.55 -8.96 0.96
C THR A 50 -2.39 -8.04 0.55
N GLY A 51 -1.30 -8.60 0.05
CA GLY A 51 -0.09 -7.86 -0.29
C GLY A 51 0.79 -7.55 0.93
N ASN A 52 1.81 -6.72 0.73
CA ASN A 52 2.76 -6.35 1.78
C ASN A 52 2.25 -5.18 2.60
N VAL A 53 2.19 -5.38 3.92
CA VAL A 53 1.76 -4.37 4.88
C VAL A 53 2.74 -4.32 6.05
N ARG A 54 3.14 -3.12 6.45
CA ARG A 54 4.02 -2.85 7.58
C ARG A 54 3.27 -2.09 8.66
N ILE A 55 3.29 -2.59 9.89
CA ILE A 55 2.56 -2.04 11.04
C ILE A 55 3.56 -1.63 12.12
N VAL A 56 3.43 -0.39 12.60
CA VAL A 56 4.14 0.12 13.78
C VAL A 56 3.10 0.55 14.81
N TYR A 57 3.05 -0.14 15.96
CA TYR A 57 2.15 0.24 17.05
C TYR A 57 2.64 1.53 17.72
N LEU A 58 1.78 2.53 17.80
CA LEU A 58 2.12 3.85 18.35
C LEU A 58 1.80 3.94 19.83
N PHE A 59 0.63 3.46 20.25
CA PHE A 59 0.23 3.38 21.65
C PHE A 59 -0.78 2.25 21.89
N PRO A 60 -0.68 1.55 23.04
CA PRO A 60 -1.68 0.57 23.47
C PRO A 60 -2.84 1.25 24.23
N ALA A 61 -3.85 0.47 24.59
CA ALA A 61 -4.89 0.90 25.53
C ALA A 61 -4.28 1.01 26.93
N ASN A 62 -4.47 2.18 27.55
CA ASN A 62 -4.03 2.46 28.91
C ASN A 62 -5.27 2.82 29.74
N ALA A 63 -5.69 1.90 30.64
CA ALA A 63 -6.89 2.09 31.44
C ALA A 63 -6.87 3.45 32.18
N PRO A 64 -8.00 4.19 32.22
CA PRO A 64 -9.33 3.81 31.77
C PRO A 64 -9.60 4.01 30.27
N SER A 65 -8.66 4.61 29.53
CA SER A 65 -8.78 4.74 28.07
C SER A 65 -8.70 3.37 27.40
N LYS A 66 -9.57 3.15 26.42
CA LYS A 66 -9.59 1.93 25.61
C LYS A 66 -8.98 2.14 24.24
N ALA A 67 -8.49 3.35 23.94
CA ALA A 67 -7.95 3.71 22.64
C ALA A 67 -6.61 3.04 22.38
N THR A 68 -6.44 2.59 21.14
CA THR A 68 -5.21 2.05 20.58
C THR A 68 -4.87 2.80 19.31
N GLY A 69 -3.59 2.87 18.96
CA GLY A 69 -3.18 3.51 17.73
C GLY A 69 -1.98 2.86 17.07
N GLY A 70 -1.97 2.87 15.74
CA GLY A 70 -0.90 2.31 14.93
C GLY A 70 -0.69 3.11 13.66
N GLN A 71 0.53 3.10 13.15
CA GLN A 71 0.87 3.56 11.81
C GLN A 71 0.95 2.33 10.90
N VAL A 72 0.19 2.35 9.81
CA VAL A 72 0.12 1.24 8.86
C VAL A 72 0.53 1.74 7.50
N THR A 73 1.52 1.08 6.89
CA THR A 73 1.98 1.34 5.52
C THR A 73 1.63 0.15 4.64
N PHE A 74 0.94 0.41 3.54
CA PHE A 74 0.56 -0.55 2.51
C PHE A 74 1.41 -0.30 1.26
N ASP A 75 2.04 -1.34 0.73
CA ASP A 75 2.60 -1.30 -0.63
C ASP A 75 1.46 -1.15 -1.65
N ALA A 76 1.76 -0.70 -2.87
CA ALA A 76 0.76 -0.56 -3.93
C ALA A 76 -0.04 -1.87 -4.13
N GLY A 77 -1.37 -1.77 -4.17
CA GLY A 77 -2.27 -2.92 -4.27
C GLY A 77 -2.54 -3.67 -2.96
N ALA A 78 -1.81 -3.36 -1.87
CA ALA A 78 -2.01 -4.01 -0.58
C ALA A 78 -3.21 -3.41 0.17
N ARG A 79 -3.99 -4.25 0.85
CA ARG A 79 -5.22 -3.86 1.56
C ARG A 79 -5.54 -4.79 2.72
N THR A 80 -6.37 -4.32 3.64
CA THR A 80 -6.98 -5.17 4.67
C THR A 80 -7.94 -6.19 4.03
N ALA A 81 -8.23 -7.27 4.75
CA ALA A 81 -9.46 -8.02 4.59
C ALA A 81 -10.66 -7.14 5.00
N TRP A 82 -11.87 -7.60 4.69
CA TRP A 82 -13.06 -6.98 5.25
C TRP A 82 -13.07 -7.14 6.78
N HIS A 83 -13.45 -6.09 7.50
CA HIS A 83 -13.53 -6.12 8.97
C HIS A 83 -14.52 -5.09 9.51
N THR A 84 -14.84 -5.20 10.79
CA THR A 84 -15.63 -4.23 11.57
C THR A 84 -14.88 -3.85 12.85
N HIS A 85 -15.23 -2.69 13.41
CA HIS A 85 -14.78 -2.25 14.74
C HIS A 85 -15.98 -2.11 15.68
N PRO A 86 -15.93 -2.62 16.91
CA PRO A 86 -17.09 -2.61 17.84
C PRO A 86 -17.46 -1.20 18.33
N VAL A 87 -16.52 -0.25 18.24
CA VAL A 87 -16.66 1.13 18.72
C VAL A 87 -16.17 2.15 17.68
N GLY A 88 -16.06 1.71 16.42
CA GLY A 88 -15.63 2.53 15.29
C GLY A 88 -14.11 2.68 15.18
N GLN A 89 -13.69 3.39 14.13
CA GLN A 89 -12.29 3.66 13.83
C GLN A 89 -12.14 5.02 13.13
N THR A 90 -11.05 5.72 13.46
CA THR A 90 -10.60 6.91 12.74
C THR A 90 -9.29 6.62 12.04
N LEU A 91 -9.20 6.96 10.75
CA LEU A 91 -7.97 6.95 9.97
C LEU A 91 -7.53 8.38 9.69
N ILE A 92 -6.23 8.64 9.77
CA ILE A 92 -5.61 9.91 9.39
C ILE A 92 -4.52 9.59 8.37
N VAL A 93 -4.74 9.96 7.11
CA VAL A 93 -3.80 9.63 6.03
C VAL A 93 -2.60 10.58 6.08
N THR A 94 -1.39 10.02 6.04
CA THR A 94 -0.14 10.78 6.20
C THR A 94 0.77 10.75 4.98
N ALA A 95 0.62 9.77 4.07
CA ALA A 95 1.41 9.70 2.85
C ALA A 95 0.74 8.84 1.76
N GLY A 96 1.02 9.15 0.49
CA GLY A 96 0.64 8.34 -0.67
C GLY A 96 -0.84 8.43 -1.03
N THR A 97 -1.34 7.45 -1.79
CA THR A 97 -2.75 7.43 -2.25
C THR A 97 -3.38 6.10 -1.90
N GLY A 98 -4.43 6.14 -1.08
CA GLY A 98 -5.15 4.98 -0.60
C GLY A 98 -6.55 4.84 -1.18
N ARG A 99 -7.21 3.75 -0.81
CA ARG A 99 -8.62 3.49 -1.06
C ARG A 99 -9.29 3.02 0.22
N VAL A 100 -10.55 3.38 0.38
CA VAL A 100 -11.45 2.85 1.41
C VAL A 100 -12.78 2.47 0.75
N GLN A 101 -13.39 1.40 1.22
CA GLN A 101 -14.76 1.04 0.83
C GLN A 101 -15.55 0.59 2.05
N PHE A 102 -16.76 1.09 2.15
CA PHE A 102 -17.78 0.62 3.09
C PHE A 102 -18.68 -0.38 2.40
N TRP A 103 -19.09 -1.43 3.10
CA TRP A 103 -19.90 -2.51 2.52
C TRP A 103 -21.15 -1.98 1.81
N GLY A 104 -21.34 -2.40 0.56
CA GLY A 104 -22.44 -1.94 -0.31
C GLY A 104 -22.25 -0.53 -0.91
N GLY A 105 -21.20 0.19 -0.52
CA GLY A 105 -20.88 1.53 -1.02
C GLY A 105 -19.79 1.54 -2.11
N PRO A 106 -19.55 2.72 -2.72
CA PRO A 106 -18.48 2.90 -3.70
C PRO A 106 -17.09 2.88 -3.04
N ILE A 107 -16.07 2.52 -3.82
CA ILE A 107 -14.67 2.72 -3.45
C ILE A 107 -14.38 4.23 -3.49
N GLN A 108 -13.74 4.75 -2.45
CA GLN A 108 -13.33 6.14 -2.35
C GLN A 108 -11.81 6.23 -2.26
N GLU A 109 -11.22 7.21 -2.95
CA GLU A 109 -9.80 7.52 -2.83
C GLU A 109 -9.56 8.38 -1.58
N ILE A 110 -8.43 8.15 -0.91
CA ILE A 110 -8.02 8.91 0.28
C ILE A 110 -6.55 9.33 0.14
N THR A 111 -6.26 10.57 0.50
CA THR A 111 -4.97 11.26 0.27
C THR A 111 -4.48 11.96 1.55
N PRO A 112 -3.21 12.39 1.63
CA PRO A 112 -2.65 12.94 2.86
C PRO A 112 -3.43 14.15 3.35
N GLY A 113 -3.81 14.13 4.64
CA GLY A 113 -4.68 15.13 5.25
C GLY A 113 -6.14 14.69 5.40
N ASP A 114 -6.59 13.68 4.64
CA ASP A 114 -7.94 13.14 4.79
C ASP A 114 -8.08 12.40 6.13
N VAL A 115 -9.26 12.59 6.76
CA VAL A 115 -9.66 11.90 7.99
C VAL A 115 -10.89 11.06 7.68
N VAL A 116 -10.77 9.75 7.86
CA VAL A 116 -11.89 8.81 7.64
C VAL A 116 -12.45 8.39 8.98
N TRP A 117 -13.70 8.75 9.24
CA TRP A 117 -14.45 8.21 10.37
C TRP A 117 -15.30 7.01 9.93
N ILE A 118 -15.17 5.91 10.65
CA ILE A 118 -15.85 4.65 10.37
C ILE A 118 -16.69 4.29 11.60
N PRO A 119 -18.03 4.30 11.51
CA PRO A 119 -18.89 4.07 12.67
C PRO A 119 -18.82 2.61 13.16
N PRO A 120 -19.23 2.36 14.42
CA PRO A 120 -19.30 1.02 14.98
C PRO A 120 -20.06 0.02 14.08
N GLY A 121 -19.52 -1.18 13.93
CA GLY A 121 -20.15 -2.27 13.18
C GLY A 121 -20.18 -2.11 11.65
N GLN A 122 -19.67 -1.00 11.09
CA GLN A 122 -19.59 -0.84 9.64
C GLN A 122 -18.56 -1.79 9.05
N LYS A 123 -18.99 -2.77 8.24
CA LYS A 123 -18.07 -3.64 7.48
C LYS A 123 -17.38 -2.81 6.41
N HIS A 124 -16.05 -2.85 6.37
CA HIS A 124 -15.24 -2.02 5.48
C HIS A 124 -13.87 -2.64 5.20
N TRP A 125 -13.16 -2.09 4.22
CA TRP A 125 -11.73 -2.31 4.02
C TRP A 125 -11.05 -1.01 3.63
N HIS A 126 -9.74 -0.95 3.84
CA HIS A 126 -8.88 0.13 3.38
C HIS A 126 -7.50 -0.41 3.00
N GLY A 127 -6.77 0.39 2.21
CA GLY A 127 -5.45 0.00 1.72
C GLY A 127 -4.86 1.02 0.77
N ALA A 128 -3.74 0.66 0.16
CA ALA A 128 -3.14 1.43 -0.92
C ALA A 128 -4.05 1.47 -2.16
N SER A 129 -3.81 2.42 -3.05
CA SER A 129 -4.30 2.36 -4.43
C SER A 129 -3.52 1.28 -5.23
N PRO A 130 -4.00 0.86 -6.41
CA PRO A 130 -3.30 -0.15 -7.23
C PRO A 130 -1.89 0.27 -7.66
N SER A 131 -1.61 1.57 -7.74
CA SER A 131 -0.38 2.11 -8.34
C SER A 131 0.48 2.97 -7.40
N SER A 132 0.04 3.20 -6.17
CA SER A 132 0.76 4.05 -5.21
C SER A 132 0.63 3.46 -3.80
N PRO A 133 1.73 3.34 -3.03
CA PRO A 133 1.64 2.97 -1.62
C PRO A 133 0.88 4.02 -0.82
N MET A 134 0.44 3.67 0.39
CA MET A 134 -0.24 4.59 1.29
C MET A 134 0.16 4.33 2.75
N THR A 135 0.24 5.38 3.55
CA THR A 135 0.39 5.30 5.00
C THR A 135 -0.69 6.11 5.71
N HIS A 136 -1.27 5.54 6.76
CA HIS A 136 -2.15 6.25 7.67
C HIS A 136 -1.82 5.93 9.14
N ILE A 137 -2.32 6.78 10.03
CA ILE A 137 -2.49 6.48 11.46
C ILE A 137 -3.92 5.97 11.65
N SER A 138 -4.08 4.78 12.24
CA SER A 138 -5.37 4.27 12.68
C SER A 138 -5.53 4.45 14.18
N VAL A 139 -6.69 4.94 14.61
CA VAL A 139 -7.10 5.02 16.02
C VAL A 139 -8.44 4.31 16.19
N GLN A 140 -8.51 3.39 17.16
CA GLN A 140 -9.74 2.67 17.49
C GLN A 140 -9.73 2.29 18.97
N GLU A 141 -10.92 2.08 19.55
CA GLU A 141 -11.06 1.62 20.92
C GLU A 141 -11.31 0.11 21.01
N GLN A 142 -11.00 -0.48 22.18
CA GLN A 142 -11.32 -1.87 22.49
C GLN A 142 -12.67 -1.99 23.20
N LEU A 143 -13.44 -3.01 22.85
CA LEU A 143 -14.59 -3.50 23.62
C LEU A 143 -14.28 -4.94 24.04
N ASP A 144 -14.30 -5.22 25.35
CA ASP A 144 -14.00 -6.54 25.93
C ASP A 144 -12.65 -7.13 25.44
N GLY A 145 -11.64 -6.27 25.31
CA GLY A 145 -10.29 -6.63 24.86
C GLY A 145 -10.16 -6.83 23.34
N GLN A 146 -11.25 -6.68 22.58
CA GLN A 146 -11.25 -6.81 21.12
C GLN A 146 -11.33 -5.44 20.45
N SER A 147 -10.51 -5.24 19.43
CA SER A 147 -10.55 -4.02 18.62
C SER A 147 -11.22 -4.22 17.26
N ALA A 148 -11.30 -5.44 16.73
CA ALA A 148 -11.86 -5.69 15.40
C ALA A 148 -12.36 -7.13 15.25
N GLU A 149 -13.37 -7.32 14.42
CA GLU A 149 -13.81 -8.61 13.90
C GLU A 149 -13.41 -8.71 12.42
N TRP A 150 -12.71 -9.79 12.06
CA TRP A 150 -12.14 -9.99 10.72
C TRP A 150 -12.97 -10.98 9.92
N PHE A 151 -13.17 -10.68 8.63
CA PHE A 151 -13.93 -11.51 7.70
C PHE A 151 -13.07 -11.95 6.50
N GLU A 152 -13.71 -12.20 5.35
CA GLU A 152 -13.06 -12.64 4.14
C GLU A 152 -12.12 -11.58 3.54
N LYS A 153 -11.16 -12.06 2.74
CA LYS A 153 -10.32 -11.19 1.91
C LYS A 153 -11.16 -10.39 0.93
N VAL A 154 -10.73 -9.15 0.69
CA VAL A 154 -11.22 -8.35 -0.44
C VAL A 154 -10.70 -8.98 -1.73
N THR A 155 -11.61 -9.51 -2.55
CA THR A 155 -11.25 -10.08 -3.85
C THR A 155 -10.68 -9.00 -4.77
N ASP A 156 -9.94 -9.39 -5.79
CA ASP A 156 -9.44 -8.45 -6.79
C ASP A 156 -10.60 -7.67 -7.43
N GLU A 157 -11.69 -8.37 -7.79
CA GLU A 157 -12.91 -7.76 -8.31
C GLU A 157 -13.49 -6.70 -7.35
N GLN A 158 -13.62 -7.02 -6.06
CA GLN A 158 -14.09 -6.06 -5.04
C GLN A 158 -13.12 -4.88 -4.85
N TYR A 159 -11.82 -5.11 -5.02
CA TYR A 159 -10.80 -4.06 -4.98
C TYR A 159 -10.82 -3.14 -6.22
N GLY A 160 -11.68 -3.44 -7.20
CA GLY A 160 -11.79 -2.68 -8.44
C GLY A 160 -10.62 -2.90 -9.38
N VAL A 161 -9.91 -4.02 -9.23
CA VAL A 161 -9.00 -4.56 -10.25
C VAL A 161 -9.67 -5.82 -10.76
N SER A 162 -10.20 -5.79 -11.98
CA SER A 162 -10.78 -7.00 -12.59
C SER A 162 -9.76 -8.13 -12.40
N ALA A 163 -10.20 -9.24 -11.79
CA ALA A 163 -9.40 -10.45 -11.70
C ALA A 163 -8.81 -10.62 -13.09
N ALA A 164 -7.48 -10.54 -13.20
CA ALA A 164 -6.81 -10.69 -14.48
C ALA A 164 -7.45 -11.89 -15.14
N ALA A 165 -8.15 -11.66 -16.25
CA ALA A 165 -8.83 -12.70 -16.97
C ALA A 165 -7.84 -13.86 -17.07
N ALA A 166 -8.26 -15.05 -16.60
CA ALA A 166 -7.60 -16.30 -16.95
C ALA A 166 -7.19 -16.19 -18.42
N PRO A 167 -5.93 -16.51 -18.73
CA PRO A 167 -5.17 -15.87 -19.78
C PRO A 167 -6.02 -15.76 -21.04
N MET A 168 -6.49 -14.54 -21.36
CA MET A 168 -6.80 -14.26 -22.75
C MET A 168 -5.54 -14.65 -23.50
N ALA A 169 -5.69 -15.64 -24.38
CA ALA A 169 -4.61 -16.22 -25.14
C ALA A 169 -3.68 -15.09 -25.55
N ALA A 170 -2.39 -15.22 -25.21
CA ALA A 170 -1.36 -14.29 -25.63
C ALA A 170 -1.68 -13.92 -27.07
N ASN A 171 -1.91 -12.63 -27.34
CA ASN A 171 -1.89 -12.20 -28.71
C ASN A 171 -0.44 -12.42 -29.16
N LYS A 172 -0.15 -13.61 -29.68
CA LYS A 172 1.18 -14.05 -30.11
C LYS A 172 1.74 -13.13 -31.20
N ASN A 173 0.95 -12.17 -31.67
CA ASN A 173 1.31 -11.19 -32.68
C ASN A 173 1.87 -9.88 -32.13
N SER A 174 1.92 -9.66 -30.81
CA SER A 174 2.61 -8.47 -30.28
C SER A 174 4.12 -8.57 -30.54
N ARG A 175 4.78 -7.42 -30.75
CA ARG A 175 6.25 -7.37 -30.96
C ARG A 175 7.01 -7.96 -29.76
N ALA A 176 6.50 -7.76 -28.55
CA ALA A 176 7.11 -8.29 -27.34
C ALA A 176 7.01 -9.82 -27.26
N GLN A 177 5.86 -10.40 -27.65
CA GLN A 177 5.71 -11.86 -27.74
C GLN A 177 6.59 -12.45 -28.84
N GLN A 178 6.71 -11.80 -30.00
CA GLN A 178 7.58 -12.27 -31.08
C GLN A 178 9.06 -12.30 -30.68
N LEU A 179 9.52 -11.31 -29.91
CA LEU A 179 10.93 -11.20 -29.53
C LEU A 179 11.27 -12.03 -28.29
N PHE A 180 10.35 -12.10 -27.33
CA PHE A 180 10.65 -12.60 -25.99
C PHE A 180 9.67 -13.65 -25.48
N GLY A 181 8.60 -13.98 -26.21
CA GLY A 181 7.55 -14.89 -25.76
C GLY A 181 8.06 -16.31 -25.46
N ASP A 182 9.02 -16.79 -26.26
CA ASP A 182 9.56 -18.15 -26.12
C ASP A 182 10.70 -18.25 -25.10
N PHE A 183 11.37 -17.13 -24.78
CA PHE A 183 12.53 -17.11 -23.86
C PHE A 183 12.19 -16.50 -22.50
N ALA A 184 11.48 -15.38 -22.49
CA ALA A 184 11.12 -14.60 -21.31
C ALA A 184 9.63 -14.28 -21.33
N GLN A 185 8.79 -15.32 -21.32
CA GLN A 185 7.34 -15.24 -21.46
C GLN A 185 6.71 -14.21 -20.52
N LYS A 186 7.13 -14.17 -19.25
CA LYS A 186 6.57 -13.21 -18.29
C LYS A 186 6.94 -11.76 -18.62
N PHE A 187 8.14 -11.53 -19.15
CA PHE A 187 8.56 -10.20 -19.59
C PHE A 187 7.74 -9.72 -20.78
N ALA A 188 7.50 -10.60 -21.77
CA ALA A 188 6.63 -10.29 -22.91
C ALA A 188 5.19 -9.99 -22.44
N GLU A 189 4.65 -10.80 -21.52
CA GLU A 189 3.32 -10.57 -20.95
C GLU A 189 3.21 -9.23 -20.21
N LEU A 190 4.18 -8.90 -19.35
CA LEU A 190 4.17 -7.63 -18.61
C LEU A 190 4.32 -6.43 -19.55
N THR A 191 5.11 -6.57 -20.62
CA THR A 191 5.23 -5.54 -21.66
C THR A 191 3.88 -5.26 -22.32
N ASP A 192 3.12 -6.30 -22.67
CA ASP A 192 1.82 -6.14 -23.30
C ASP A 192 0.77 -5.61 -22.32
N LYS A 193 0.59 -6.30 -21.19
CA LYS A 193 -0.56 -6.08 -20.31
C LYS A 193 -0.38 -4.91 -19.36
N VAL A 194 0.83 -4.70 -18.84
CA VAL A 194 1.08 -3.68 -17.81
C VAL A 194 1.64 -2.43 -18.45
N LEU A 195 2.71 -2.55 -19.23
CA LEU A 195 3.34 -1.36 -19.81
C LEU A 195 2.40 -0.71 -20.84
N TYR A 196 2.09 -1.40 -21.93
CA TYR A 196 1.39 -0.75 -23.05
C TYR A 196 -0.14 -0.72 -22.90
N ALA A 197 -0.78 -1.77 -22.38
CA ALA A 197 -2.25 -1.80 -22.25
C ALA A 197 -2.80 -1.09 -20.98
N ASP A 198 -1.96 -0.85 -19.97
CA ASP A 198 -2.35 -0.11 -18.76
C ASP A 198 -1.58 1.21 -18.65
N ILE A 199 -0.30 1.19 -18.26
CA ILE A 199 0.44 2.40 -17.88
C ILE A 199 0.44 3.46 -18.98
N TRP A 200 0.57 3.06 -20.25
CA TRP A 200 0.52 3.98 -21.40
C TRP A 200 -0.89 4.50 -21.76
N GLU A 201 -1.94 3.82 -21.30
CA GLU A 201 -3.35 4.20 -21.57
C GLU A 201 -3.99 5.02 -20.44
N ARG A 202 -3.33 5.14 -19.28
CA ARG A 202 -3.88 5.88 -18.13
C ARG A 202 -4.21 7.34 -18.46
N PRO A 203 -5.39 7.85 -18.07
CA PRO A 203 -5.92 9.14 -18.57
C PRO A 203 -5.20 10.38 -18.03
N GLY A 204 -4.44 10.27 -16.94
CA GLY A 204 -3.80 11.43 -16.29
C GLY A 204 -2.67 12.08 -17.10
N LEU A 205 -2.14 11.40 -18.12
CA LEU A 205 -1.16 11.96 -19.04
C LEU A 205 -1.41 11.42 -20.44
N SER A 206 -1.46 12.31 -21.43
CA SER A 206 -1.71 11.94 -22.83
C SER A 206 -0.57 11.04 -23.36
N LYS A 207 -0.85 10.23 -24.39
CA LYS A 207 0.18 9.42 -25.06
C LYS A 207 1.29 10.28 -25.67
N ARG A 208 0.93 11.48 -26.13
CA ARG A 208 1.88 12.49 -26.61
C ARG A 208 2.90 12.83 -25.52
N ASP A 209 2.41 13.22 -24.35
CA ASP A 209 3.27 13.68 -23.26
C ASP A 209 4.05 12.52 -22.62
N ARG A 210 3.46 11.32 -22.55
CA ARG A 210 4.18 10.10 -22.16
C ARG A 210 5.37 9.80 -23.07
N SER A 211 5.19 9.96 -24.39
CA SER A 211 6.29 9.84 -25.33
C SER A 211 7.36 10.90 -25.10
N LEU A 212 6.97 12.16 -24.85
CA LEU A 212 7.93 13.24 -24.57
C LEU A 212 8.79 12.93 -23.33
N VAL A 213 8.14 12.50 -22.24
CA VAL A 213 8.82 12.11 -20.99
C VAL A 213 9.76 10.92 -21.23
N THR A 214 9.30 9.90 -21.95
CA THR A 214 10.10 8.70 -22.25
C THR A 214 11.34 9.04 -23.08
N VAL A 215 11.17 9.82 -24.16
CA VAL A 215 12.27 10.30 -25.00
C VAL A 215 13.27 11.11 -24.17
N SER A 216 12.78 12.04 -23.35
CA SER A 216 13.63 12.86 -22.47
C SER A 216 14.46 12.02 -21.51
N ALA A 217 13.84 11.00 -20.91
CA ALA A 217 14.54 10.07 -20.01
C ALA A 217 15.62 9.25 -20.73
N LEU A 218 15.34 8.74 -21.94
CA LEU A 218 16.31 7.97 -22.72
C LEU A 218 17.51 8.81 -23.17
N ILE A 219 17.28 10.08 -23.50
CA ILE A 219 18.37 11.04 -23.78
C ILE A 219 19.20 11.24 -22.51
N ALA A 220 18.55 11.54 -21.38
CA ALA A 220 19.23 11.81 -20.13
C ALA A 220 20.08 10.63 -19.62
N MET A 221 19.60 9.40 -19.84
CA MET A 221 20.31 8.17 -19.49
C MET A 221 21.33 7.71 -20.54
N ASN A 222 21.50 8.45 -21.63
CA ASN A 222 22.32 8.07 -22.78
C ASN A 222 22.03 6.64 -23.27
N ARG A 223 20.77 6.37 -23.64
CA ARG A 223 20.28 5.06 -24.15
C ARG A 223 19.87 5.13 -25.64
N PRO A 224 20.82 5.38 -26.56
CA PRO A 224 20.51 5.60 -27.98
C PRO A 224 19.84 4.41 -28.67
N ASP A 225 20.14 3.17 -28.25
CA ASP A 225 19.58 1.96 -28.86
C ASP A 225 18.06 1.84 -28.69
N GLN A 226 17.52 2.34 -27.57
CA GLN A 226 16.08 2.38 -27.31
C GLN A 226 15.44 3.66 -27.83
N LEU A 227 16.22 4.73 -27.96
CA LEU A 227 15.71 6.05 -28.37
C LEU A 227 15.10 6.01 -29.78
N ARG A 228 15.70 5.24 -30.70
CA ARG A 228 15.25 5.14 -32.10
C ARG A 228 13.76 4.81 -32.23
N SER A 229 13.31 3.73 -31.59
CA SER A 229 11.90 3.29 -31.66
C SER A 229 10.96 4.26 -30.95
N HIS A 230 11.41 4.88 -29.85
CA HIS A 230 10.58 5.83 -29.09
C HIS A 230 10.43 7.18 -29.78
N LEU A 231 11.38 7.62 -30.60
CA LEU A 231 11.22 8.81 -31.45
C LEU A 231 10.16 8.59 -32.54
N THR A 232 10.11 7.40 -33.16
CA THR A 232 9.02 7.05 -34.09
C THR A 232 7.67 7.03 -33.40
N LEU A 233 7.59 6.38 -32.22
CA LEU A 233 6.35 6.34 -31.44
C LEU A 233 5.91 7.74 -30.96
N ALA A 234 6.86 8.62 -30.62
CA ALA A 234 6.59 10.00 -30.27
C ALA A 234 5.88 10.76 -31.40
N ARG A 235 6.35 10.61 -32.65
CA ARG A 235 5.69 11.19 -33.83
C ARG A 235 4.28 10.65 -34.03
N GLN A 236 4.10 9.33 -33.90
CA GLN A 236 2.78 8.68 -34.02
C GLN A 236 1.80 9.18 -32.94
N ASN A 237 2.30 9.45 -31.73
CA ASN A 237 1.52 10.00 -30.63
C ASN A 237 1.34 11.53 -30.71
N GLY A 238 1.81 12.19 -31.76
CA GLY A 238 1.50 13.59 -32.05
C GLY A 238 2.55 14.63 -31.66
N LEU A 239 3.76 14.23 -31.21
CA LEU A 239 4.89 15.18 -31.09
C LEU A 239 5.39 15.55 -32.48
N THR A 240 5.80 16.80 -32.70
CA THR A 240 6.41 17.22 -33.98
C THR A 240 7.92 16.94 -34.04
N THR A 241 8.51 17.01 -35.24
CA THR A 241 9.97 16.90 -35.39
C THR A 241 10.67 18.07 -34.71
N GLU A 242 10.06 19.26 -34.79
CA GLU A 242 10.54 20.49 -34.16
C GLU A 242 10.51 20.37 -32.63
N GLU A 243 9.42 19.88 -32.05
CA GLU A 243 9.31 19.67 -30.60
C GLU A 243 10.36 18.68 -30.07
N LEU A 244 10.62 17.60 -30.82
CA LEU A 244 11.65 16.62 -30.47
C LEU A 244 13.07 17.21 -30.62
N SER A 245 13.32 18.03 -31.65
CA SER A 245 14.58 18.75 -31.84
C SER A 245 14.85 19.75 -30.71
N GLU A 246 13.84 20.53 -30.34
CA GLU A 246 13.92 21.48 -29.22
C GLU A 246 14.16 20.75 -27.89
N THR A 247 13.51 19.60 -27.68
CA THR A 247 13.74 18.77 -26.48
C THR A 247 15.20 18.31 -26.38
N ILE A 248 15.79 17.82 -27.47
CA ILE A 248 17.20 17.38 -27.50
C ILE A 248 18.14 18.55 -27.23
N THR A 249 17.87 19.70 -27.85
CA THR A 249 18.64 20.94 -27.68
C THR A 249 18.59 21.42 -26.24
N HIS A 250 17.39 21.46 -25.65
CA HIS A 250 17.20 21.86 -24.26
C HIS A 250 17.96 20.92 -23.30
N LEU A 251 17.84 19.61 -23.52
CA LEU A 251 18.50 18.62 -22.67
C LEU A 251 20.03 18.61 -22.79
N ALA A 252 20.63 19.23 -23.81
CA ALA A 252 22.09 19.30 -23.94
C ALA A 252 22.75 20.00 -22.74
N PHE A 253 22.04 20.95 -22.14
CA PHE A 253 22.51 21.72 -20.99
C PHE A 253 22.31 20.99 -19.66
N TYR A 254 21.36 20.06 -19.57
CA TYR A 254 20.99 19.38 -18.32
C TYR A 254 21.48 17.93 -18.23
N SER A 255 21.57 17.24 -19.37
CA SER A 255 22.01 15.85 -19.47
C SER A 255 23.40 15.68 -20.09
N GLY A 256 24.04 16.79 -20.42
CA GLY A 256 25.38 16.84 -21.02
C GLY A 256 25.35 16.78 -22.54
N TRP A 257 26.24 17.57 -23.14
CA TRP A 257 26.41 17.66 -24.59
C TRP A 257 26.61 16.30 -25.30
N PRO A 258 27.41 15.35 -24.79
CA PRO A 258 27.59 14.05 -25.44
C PRO A 258 26.31 13.21 -25.59
N SER A 259 25.43 13.25 -24.58
CA SER A 259 24.14 12.56 -24.60
C SER A 259 23.23 13.17 -25.68
N SER A 260 23.17 14.50 -25.76
CA SER A 260 22.38 15.19 -26.79
C SER A 260 22.96 15.04 -28.20
N VAL A 261 24.29 14.97 -28.38
CA VAL A 261 24.89 14.65 -29.67
C VAL A 261 24.45 13.25 -30.12
N SER A 262 24.55 12.26 -29.23
CA SER A 262 24.11 10.88 -29.52
C SER A 262 22.62 10.84 -29.88
N ALA A 263 21.79 11.57 -29.13
CA ALA A 263 20.36 11.68 -29.41
C ALA A 263 20.05 12.38 -30.73
N ALA A 264 20.72 13.49 -31.03
CA ALA A 264 20.55 14.27 -32.25
C ALA A 264 20.92 13.45 -33.49
N THR A 265 22.00 12.65 -33.41
CA THR A 265 22.38 11.72 -34.50
C THR A 265 21.26 10.71 -34.77
N VAL A 266 20.72 10.06 -33.74
CA VAL A 266 19.60 9.12 -33.90
C VAL A 266 18.34 9.83 -34.42
N ALA A 267 18.02 11.01 -33.90
CA ALA A 267 16.84 11.77 -34.30
C ALA A 267 16.92 12.22 -35.76
N LYS A 268 18.09 12.68 -36.22
CA LYS A 268 18.32 13.03 -37.62
C LYS A 268 18.02 11.86 -38.55
N ASP A 269 18.47 10.65 -38.19
CA ASP A 269 18.25 9.45 -38.99
C ASP A 269 16.78 8.99 -39.04
N VAL A 270 16.01 9.27 -37.99
CA VAL A 270 14.63 8.77 -37.81
C VAL A 270 13.58 9.76 -38.27
N LEU A 271 13.79 11.06 -38.02
CA LEU A 271 12.77 12.09 -38.13
C LEU A 271 12.84 12.87 -39.44
N LEU A 272 13.96 12.84 -40.15
CA LEU A 272 14.12 13.51 -41.43
C LEU A 272 13.90 12.54 -42.59
N PRO A 273 13.28 13.00 -43.70
CA PRO A 273 13.20 12.21 -44.92
C PRO A 273 14.59 11.91 -45.46
N LYS A 274 14.72 10.73 -46.09
CA LYS A 274 15.97 10.27 -46.72
C LYS A 274 16.05 10.73 -48.17
#